data_AF-A0A4R2PMG9-F1
#
_entry.id   AF-A0A4R2PMG9-F1
#
_cell.length_a   1.000
_cell.length_b   1.000
_cell.length_c   1.000
_cell.angle_alpha   90.00
_cell.angle_beta   90.00
_cell.angle_gamma   90.00
#
_symmetry.space_group_name_H-M   'P 1'
#
loop_
_entity.id
_entity.type
_entity.pdbx_description
1 polymer ?
#
loop_
_entity_poly.entity_id
_entity_poly.type
_entity_poly.pdbx_seq_one_letter_code
_entity_poly.pdbx_strand_id
1 'polypeptide(L)'
;MADVNAEPSMEDILASIKRVIKEGETQVPPRRPSPRPLGGHERDHVLELNDSLAAPTPTEPPRAAEPPAGSGFAAVEQAFGAPAPSAAPAHSPAAPTHSAAAPAEASAAAVSAATVEATRGALGALSRLVVKPEPDSDGTLEGLVRDMLRPMLSEWLDQNLPRLVEQMVAREIAKITAGQG
;
A
#
# COMPACT_ATOMS: atom_id res chain seq x y z
N MET A 1 55.55 28.69 -17.61
CA MET A 1 54.34 29.37 -18.11
C MET A 1 53.87 28.66 -19.37
N ALA A 2 52.55 28.59 -19.58
CA ALA A 2 51.79 27.91 -20.65
C ALA A 2 51.66 26.39 -20.44
N ASP A 3 50.48 25.76 -20.33
CA ASP A 3 49.10 26.18 -20.58
C ASP A 3 48.20 25.33 -19.65
N VAL A 4 47.54 25.93 -18.65
CA VAL A 4 46.64 25.24 -17.68
C VAL A 4 45.18 25.53 -18.01
N ASN A 5 44.87 25.83 -19.27
CA ASN A 5 43.50 26.05 -19.70
C ASN A 5 43.24 25.53 -21.11
N ALA A 6 43.66 24.28 -21.36
CA ALA A 6 43.03 23.51 -22.41
C ALA A 6 41.61 23.16 -21.91
N GLU A 7 40.62 23.97 -22.30
CA GLU A 7 39.23 23.55 -22.17
C GLU A 7 39.12 22.18 -22.85
N PRO A 8 38.68 21.13 -22.12
CA PRO A 8 38.69 19.78 -22.68
C PRO A 8 37.80 19.74 -23.93
N SER A 9 38.31 19.18 -25.02
CA SER A 9 37.53 19.04 -26.26
C SER A 9 36.30 18.16 -25.98
N MET A 10 35.21 18.37 -26.72
CA MET A 10 33.96 17.61 -26.58
C MET A 10 34.22 16.09 -26.62
N GLU A 11 35.18 15.66 -27.42
CA GLU A 11 35.60 14.26 -27.53
C GLU A 11 36.33 13.74 -26.28
N ASP A 12 37.07 14.60 -25.57
CA ASP A 12 37.71 14.28 -24.29
C ASP A 12 36.68 14.13 -23.17
N ILE A 13 35.67 15.01 -23.16
CA ILE A 13 34.54 14.92 -22.23
C ILE A 13 33.80 13.59 -22.43
N LEU A 14 33.51 13.24 -23.69
CA LEU A 14 32.83 11.98 -24.03
C LEU A 14 33.69 10.75 -23.76
N ALA A 15 35.01 10.82 -23.99
CA ALA A 15 35.94 9.75 -23.67
C ALA A 15 36.07 9.52 -22.16
N SER A 16 36.07 10.60 -21.36
CA SER A 16 36.11 10.53 -19.89
C SER A 16 34.84 9.87 -19.34
N ILE A 17 33.66 10.27 -19.81
CA ILE A 17 32.38 9.65 -19.40
C ILE A 17 32.34 8.16 -19.82
N LYS A 18 32.76 7.83 -21.04
CA LYS A 18 32.80 6.44 -21.53
C LYS A 18 33.75 5.57 -20.72
N ARG A 19 34.90 6.12 -20.29
CA ARG A 19 35.83 5.43 -19.41
C ARG A 19 35.23 5.19 -18.02
N VAL A 20 34.62 6.21 -17.41
CA VAL A 20 33.99 6.10 -16.08
C VAL A 20 32.83 5.11 -16.09
N ILE A 21 32.02 5.04 -17.14
CA ILE A 21 30.92 4.06 -17.23
C ILE A 21 31.47 2.64 -17.40
N LYS A 22 32.53 2.47 -18.19
CA LYS A 22 33.17 1.15 -18.38
C LYS A 22 33.95 0.69 -17.15
N GLU A 23 34.49 1.62 -16.37
CA GLU A 23 35.32 1.37 -15.17
C GLU A 23 34.48 1.38 -13.87
N GLY A 24 33.26 1.95 -13.90
CA GLY A 24 32.45 2.30 -12.73
C GLY A 24 31.41 1.28 -12.26
N GLU A 25 31.32 0.08 -12.84
CA GLU A 25 30.35 -0.92 -12.37
C GLU A 25 30.74 -1.61 -11.03
N THR A 26 31.89 -1.29 -10.42
CA THR A 26 32.43 -2.09 -9.29
C THR A 26 32.94 -1.36 -8.05
N GLN A 27 32.62 -0.09 -7.81
CA GLN A 27 32.96 0.55 -6.52
C GLN A 27 31.75 1.02 -5.72
N VAL A 28 31.13 0.05 -5.03
CA VAL A 28 30.36 0.31 -3.80
C VAL A 28 31.39 0.55 -2.67
N PRO A 29 31.46 1.75 -2.06
CA PRO A 29 32.35 1.98 -0.93
C PRO A 29 31.92 1.11 0.27
N PRO A 30 32.85 0.63 1.11
CA PRO A 30 32.49 -0.14 2.30
C PRO A 30 31.63 0.72 3.22
N ARG A 31 30.39 0.26 3.48
CA ARG A 31 29.48 0.85 4.45
C ARG A 31 30.20 1.02 5.79
N ARG A 32 30.31 2.26 6.29
CA ARG A 32 30.63 2.51 7.70
C ARG A 32 29.64 1.73 8.59
N PRO A 33 30.07 1.15 9.71
CA PRO A 33 29.14 0.58 10.67
C PRO A 33 28.26 1.71 11.22
N SER A 34 26.95 1.61 11.00
CA SER A 34 25.96 2.49 11.63
C SER A 34 26.02 2.34 13.16
N PRO A 35 25.81 3.42 13.93
CA PRO A 35 25.72 3.33 15.38
C PRO A 35 24.55 2.41 15.77
N ARG A 36 24.82 1.48 16.68
CA ARG A 36 23.83 0.55 17.23
C ARG A 36 22.73 1.38 17.90
N PRO A 37 21.44 1.25 17.52
CA PRO A 37 20.38 2.01 18.15
C PRO A 37 20.24 1.59 19.61
N LEU A 38 20.32 2.57 20.51
CA LEU A 38 19.81 2.46 21.87
C LEU A 38 18.32 2.16 21.75
N GLY A 39 17.88 1.04 22.32
CA GLY A 39 16.49 0.60 22.25
C GLY A 39 15.53 1.60 22.88
N GLY A 40 14.31 1.67 22.32
CA GLY A 40 13.20 2.45 22.85
C GLY A 40 12.00 2.57 21.91
N HIS A 41 11.22 1.50 21.81
CA HIS A 41 9.75 1.47 21.65
C HIS A 41 8.97 2.27 20.57
N GLU A 42 9.56 2.96 19.60
CA GLU A 42 8.76 3.54 18.49
C GLU A 42 8.58 2.62 17.26
N ARG A 43 9.22 1.45 17.24
CA ARG A 43 9.09 0.50 16.11
C ARG A 43 7.88 -0.43 16.20
N ASP A 44 7.17 -0.42 17.33
CA ASP A 44 5.96 -1.25 17.50
C ASP A 44 4.73 -0.71 16.72
N HIS A 45 4.82 0.51 16.16
CA HIS A 45 3.73 1.14 15.39
C HIS A 45 3.87 1.03 13.86
N VAL A 46 4.98 0.50 13.34
CA VAL A 46 5.14 0.26 11.90
C VAL A 46 4.78 -1.19 11.61
N LEU A 47 3.55 -1.42 11.17
CA LEU A 47 3.08 -2.74 10.74
C LEU A 47 3.56 -3.00 9.30
N GLU A 48 4.45 -3.98 9.13
CA GLU A 48 4.82 -4.49 7.81
C GLU A 48 3.75 -5.50 7.33
N LEU A 49 2.85 -5.05 6.45
CA LEU A 49 1.72 -5.85 5.93
C LEU A 49 2.10 -6.99 4.96
N ASN A 50 3.36 -7.44 4.96
CA ASN A 50 3.84 -8.53 4.11
C ASN A 50 3.85 -9.90 4.83
N ASP A 51 3.52 -9.93 6.13
CA ASP A 51 3.43 -11.16 6.90
C ASP A 51 2.08 -11.85 6.63
N SER A 52 2.13 -13.11 6.20
CA SER A 52 0.92 -13.92 5.98
C SER A 52 0.34 -14.33 7.33
N LEU A 53 -0.83 -13.79 7.68
CA LEU A 53 -1.54 -14.08 8.93
C LEU A 53 -1.67 -15.60 9.14
N ALA A 54 -0.87 -16.17 10.03
CA ALA A 54 -1.08 -17.53 10.51
C ALA A 54 -2.42 -17.56 11.26
N ALA A 55 -3.28 -18.52 10.93
CA ALA A 55 -4.61 -18.64 11.53
C ALA A 55 -4.51 -18.63 13.07
N PRO A 56 -5.37 -17.87 13.79
CA PRO A 56 -5.32 -17.86 15.24
C PRO A 56 -5.62 -19.27 15.75
N THR A 57 -4.67 -19.87 16.46
CA THR A 57 -4.97 -20.96 17.39
C THR A 57 -6.05 -20.46 18.36
N PRO A 58 -7.16 -21.19 18.57
CA PRO A 58 -8.21 -20.75 19.47
C PRO A 58 -7.66 -20.47 20.87
N THR A 59 -7.53 -19.20 21.21
CA THR A 59 -7.33 -18.74 22.59
C THR A 59 -8.59 -19.06 23.37
N GLU A 60 -8.43 -19.83 24.46
CA GLU A 60 -9.47 -20.15 25.42
C GLU A 60 -10.23 -18.87 25.84
N PRO A 61 -11.58 -18.87 25.83
CA PRO A 61 -12.35 -17.68 26.15
C PRO A 61 -12.09 -17.24 27.60
N PRO A 62 -11.97 -15.93 27.87
CA PRO A 62 -11.84 -15.44 29.24
C PRO A 62 -13.08 -15.84 30.03
N ARG A 63 -12.86 -16.52 31.16
CA ARG A 63 -13.92 -16.87 32.11
C ARG A 63 -14.65 -15.58 32.53
N ALA A 64 -15.92 -15.49 32.14
CA ALA A 64 -16.79 -14.37 32.47
C ALA A 64 -16.79 -14.15 33.99
N ALA A 65 -16.47 -12.93 34.40
CA ALA A 65 -16.69 -12.47 35.75
C ALA A 65 -18.19 -12.58 36.09
N GLU A 66 -18.49 -13.18 37.23
CA GLU A 66 -19.83 -13.31 37.80
C GLU A 66 -20.40 -11.90 38.09
N PRO A 67 -21.59 -11.54 37.58
CA PRO A 67 -22.21 -10.26 37.91
C PRO A 67 -22.81 -10.31 39.34
N PRO A 68 -22.66 -9.25 40.15
CA PRO A 68 -23.31 -9.20 41.45
C PRO A 68 -24.82 -9.13 41.27
N ALA A 69 -25.53 -10.00 42.00
CA ALA A 69 -26.95 -9.91 42.19
C ALA A 69 -27.32 -8.55 42.83
N GLY A 70 -28.25 -7.83 42.24
CA GLY A 70 -28.90 -6.72 42.95
C GLY A 70 -29.65 -5.71 42.09
N SER A 71 -30.93 -5.57 42.40
CA SER A 71 -31.76 -4.38 42.21
C SER A 71 -32.49 -4.19 40.87
N GLY A 72 -33.58 -4.96 40.74
CA GLY A 72 -34.95 -4.43 40.63
C GLY A 72 -35.22 -3.24 39.71
N PHE A 73 -35.81 -3.54 38.55
CA PHE A 73 -36.79 -2.66 37.91
C PHE A 73 -38.03 -3.46 37.53
N ALA A 74 -39.17 -2.80 37.74
CA ALA A 74 -40.49 -3.35 37.89
C ALA A 74 -41.00 -4.14 36.68
N ALA A 75 -41.70 -5.23 36.98
CA ALA A 75 -42.56 -5.92 36.05
C ALA A 75 -43.67 -4.98 35.55
N VAL A 76 -43.64 -4.67 34.26
CA VAL A 76 -44.85 -4.28 33.53
C VAL A 76 -45.30 -5.53 32.79
N GLU A 77 -46.31 -6.16 33.35
CA GLU A 77 -47.08 -7.22 32.73
C GLU A 77 -47.88 -6.59 31.57
N GLN A 78 -47.33 -6.67 30.36
CA GLN A 78 -48.08 -6.35 29.15
C GLN A 78 -48.60 -7.65 28.55
N ALA A 79 -49.82 -8.00 28.94
CA ALA A 79 -50.63 -9.01 28.28
C ALA A 79 -50.88 -8.59 26.83
N PHE A 80 -50.15 -9.21 25.89
CA PHE A 80 -50.43 -9.12 24.47
C PHE A 80 -50.94 -10.49 23.99
N GLY A 81 -52.18 -10.49 23.50
CA GLY A 81 -52.96 -11.67 23.20
C GLY A 81 -52.31 -12.62 22.19
N ALA A 82 -52.59 -13.90 22.37
CA ALA A 82 -52.19 -14.98 21.48
C ALA A 82 -52.70 -14.74 20.05
N PRO A 83 -51.83 -14.74 19.01
CA PRO A 83 -52.30 -14.92 17.66
C PRO A 83 -52.64 -16.41 17.44
N ALA A 84 -53.94 -16.69 17.29
CA ALA A 84 -54.40 -17.97 16.76
C ALA A 84 -53.74 -18.23 15.39
N PRO A 85 -53.25 -19.45 15.10
CA PRO A 85 -52.67 -19.76 13.80
C PRO A 85 -53.78 -19.73 12.73
N SER A 86 -53.74 -18.70 11.88
CA SER A 86 -54.51 -18.63 10.65
C SER A 86 -54.11 -19.78 9.73
N ALA A 87 -55.09 -20.56 9.28
CA ALA A 87 -54.91 -21.66 8.35
C ALA A 87 -54.37 -21.15 6.99
N ALA A 88 -53.29 -21.78 6.53
CA ALA A 88 -52.71 -21.62 5.20
C ALA A 88 -52.36 -23.01 4.62
N PRO A 89 -52.32 -23.17 3.28
CA PRO A 89 -52.75 -24.37 2.57
C PRO A 89 -51.78 -25.55 2.65
N ALA A 90 -52.34 -26.76 2.77
CA ALA A 90 -51.63 -28.03 2.72
C ALA A 90 -50.73 -28.14 1.47
N HIS A 91 -49.42 -28.07 1.67
CA HIS A 91 -48.43 -28.60 0.75
C HIS A 91 -47.72 -29.74 1.48
N SER A 92 -48.12 -30.98 1.18
CA SER A 92 -47.39 -32.17 1.61
C SER A 92 -46.00 -32.18 0.98
N PRO A 93 -44.91 -32.32 1.74
CA PRO A 93 -43.62 -32.68 1.16
C PRO A 93 -43.69 -34.16 0.78
N ALA A 94 -43.71 -34.45 -0.52
CA ALA A 94 -43.41 -35.80 -1.00
C ALA A 94 -41.95 -36.11 -0.61
N ALA A 95 -41.76 -37.14 0.21
CA ALA A 95 -40.47 -37.61 0.65
C ALA A 95 -39.61 -38.05 -0.56
N PRO A 96 -38.33 -37.67 -0.67
CA PRO A 96 -37.42 -38.25 -1.64
C PRO A 96 -37.09 -39.68 -1.20
N THR A 97 -37.50 -40.67 -1.98
CA THR A 97 -37.02 -42.04 -1.84
C THR A 97 -35.52 -42.07 -2.14
N HIS A 98 -34.72 -42.44 -1.14
CA HIS A 98 -33.31 -42.76 -1.31
C HIS A 98 -33.18 -44.01 -2.21
N SER A 99 -32.71 -43.83 -3.44
CA SER A 99 -32.14 -44.91 -4.23
C SER A 99 -30.62 -44.80 -4.11
N ALA A 100 -30.04 -45.71 -3.33
CA ALA A 100 -28.60 -45.85 -3.17
C ALA A 100 -27.98 -46.38 -4.47
N ALA A 101 -27.15 -45.57 -5.10
CA ALA A 101 -26.16 -46.01 -6.09
C ALA A 101 -24.80 -45.41 -5.72
N ALA A 102 -23.84 -46.33 -5.51
CA ALA A 102 -22.39 -46.26 -5.26
C ALA A 102 -21.61 -44.93 -5.30
N PRO A 103 -20.50 -44.82 -4.53
CA PRO A 103 -19.66 -43.62 -4.49
C PRO A 103 -18.78 -43.56 -5.75
N ALA A 104 -18.97 -42.53 -6.56
CA ALA A 104 -18.01 -42.15 -7.58
C ALA A 104 -17.24 -40.93 -7.07
N GLU A 105 -16.00 -41.17 -6.68
CA GLU A 105 -14.99 -40.14 -6.50
C GLU A 105 -14.86 -39.35 -7.81
N ALA A 106 -15.41 -38.15 -7.83
CA ALA A 106 -15.09 -37.14 -8.81
C ALA A 106 -14.91 -35.83 -8.06
N SER A 107 -13.65 -35.53 -7.77
CA SER A 107 -13.17 -34.20 -7.42
C SER A 107 -13.52 -33.23 -8.56
N ALA A 108 -14.78 -32.82 -8.63
CA ALA A 108 -15.31 -31.96 -9.66
C ALA A 108 -15.10 -30.52 -9.20
N ALA A 109 -14.22 -29.82 -9.90
CA ALA A 109 -13.81 -28.44 -9.71
C ALA A 109 -14.78 -27.59 -8.86
N ALA A 110 -14.24 -26.96 -7.82
CA ALA A 110 -14.98 -26.07 -6.91
C ALA A 110 -15.67 -24.87 -7.61
N VAL A 111 -15.48 -24.72 -8.92
CA VAL A 111 -15.98 -23.62 -9.74
C VAL A 111 -16.48 -24.16 -11.07
N SER A 112 -17.66 -23.71 -11.51
CA SER A 112 -18.22 -24.06 -12.81
C SER A 112 -17.46 -23.36 -13.96
N ALA A 113 -17.41 -23.99 -15.14
CA ALA A 113 -16.79 -23.40 -16.33
C ALA A 113 -17.40 -22.04 -16.72
N ALA A 114 -18.71 -21.88 -16.52
CA ALA A 114 -19.41 -20.61 -16.74
C ALA A 114 -18.92 -19.50 -15.79
N THR A 115 -18.64 -19.85 -14.53
CA THR A 115 -18.09 -18.90 -13.53
C THR A 115 -16.67 -18.47 -13.90
N VAL A 116 -15.84 -19.38 -14.40
CA VAL A 116 -14.48 -19.07 -14.87
C VAL A 116 -14.54 -18.10 -16.06
N GLU A 117 -15.43 -18.35 -17.02
CA GLU A 117 -15.56 -17.49 -18.21
C GLU A 117 -16.12 -16.11 -17.87
N ALA A 118 -17.13 -16.04 -16.98
CA ALA A 118 -17.65 -14.77 -16.50
C ALA A 118 -16.58 -13.95 -15.76
N THR A 119 -15.76 -14.61 -14.93
CA THR A 119 -14.68 -13.94 -14.19
C THR A 119 -13.57 -13.47 -15.13
N ARG A 120 -13.22 -14.26 -16.16
CA ARG A 120 -12.25 -13.88 -17.19
C ARG A 120 -12.72 -12.66 -17.99
N GLY A 121 -14.02 -12.60 -18.32
CA GLY A 121 -14.63 -11.44 -18.99
C GLY A 121 -14.57 -10.17 -18.13
N ALA A 122 -14.94 -10.26 -16.86
CA ALA A 122 -14.93 -9.13 -15.92
C ALA A 122 -13.51 -8.60 -15.65
N LEU A 123 -12.53 -9.50 -15.44
CA LEU A 123 -11.13 -9.12 -15.27
C LEU A 123 -10.53 -8.53 -16.55
N GLY A 124 -10.91 -9.05 -17.72
CA GLY A 124 -10.51 -8.49 -19.01
C GLY A 124 -11.07 -7.09 -19.26
N ALA A 125 -12.30 -6.81 -18.82
CA ALA A 125 -12.88 -5.47 -18.88
C ALA A 125 -12.18 -4.49 -17.92
N LEU A 126 -11.84 -4.96 -16.71
CA LEU A 126 -11.10 -4.16 -15.73
C LEU A 126 -9.68 -3.83 -16.22
N SER A 127 -8.99 -4.79 -16.82
CA SER A 127 -7.65 -4.58 -17.41
C SER A 127 -7.64 -3.53 -18.52
N ARG A 128 -8.73 -3.40 -19.28
CA ARG A 128 -8.87 -2.37 -20.34
C ARG A 128 -9.13 -0.97 -19.79
N LEU A 129 -9.67 -0.87 -18.57
CA LEU A 129 -9.92 0.41 -17.91
C LEU A 129 -8.66 0.95 -17.22
N VAL A 130 -7.73 0.08 -16.82
CA VAL A 130 -6.49 0.47 -16.14
C VAL A 130 -5.45 1.07 -17.10
N VAL A 131 -5.60 0.93 -18.41
CA VAL A 131 -4.56 1.34 -19.37
C VAL A 131 -5.18 2.07 -20.56
N LYS A 132 -5.22 3.40 -20.49
CA LYS A 132 -5.13 4.24 -21.69
C LYS A 132 -4.06 5.31 -21.50
N PRO A 133 -2.78 4.99 -21.78
CA PRO A 133 -1.71 5.97 -21.78
C PRO A 133 -1.90 6.90 -22.98
N GLU A 134 -2.17 8.17 -22.70
CA GLU A 134 -1.89 9.25 -23.65
C GLU A 134 -0.38 9.36 -23.85
N PRO A 135 0.11 9.73 -25.04
CA PRO A 135 1.53 9.68 -25.38
C PRO A 135 2.43 10.60 -24.55
N ASP A 136 1.87 11.60 -23.86
CA ASP A 136 2.59 12.56 -23.01
C ASP A 136 2.33 12.36 -21.51
N SER A 137 1.47 11.41 -21.13
CA SER A 137 1.18 11.12 -19.73
C SER A 137 1.69 9.72 -19.45
N ASP A 138 2.53 9.56 -18.42
CA ASP A 138 3.17 8.29 -18.01
C ASP A 138 2.17 7.15 -17.66
N GLY A 139 0.88 7.25 -18.05
CA GLY A 139 -0.15 6.21 -18.05
C GLY A 139 -0.47 5.62 -16.67
N THR A 140 0.21 6.13 -15.65
CA THR A 140 0.32 5.60 -14.31
C THR A 140 -0.15 6.68 -13.35
N LEU A 141 -0.59 6.24 -12.17
CA LEU A 141 -0.99 7.13 -11.09
C LEU A 141 0.11 8.15 -10.74
N GLU A 142 1.38 7.76 -10.90
CA GLU A 142 2.51 8.66 -10.68
C GLU A 142 2.51 9.85 -11.63
N GLY A 143 2.24 9.62 -12.91
CA GLY A 143 2.14 10.69 -13.91
C GLY A 143 1.03 11.69 -13.56
N LEU A 144 -0.13 11.19 -13.16
CA LEU A 144 -1.26 12.03 -12.75
C LEU A 144 -0.95 12.84 -11.48
N VAL A 145 -0.39 12.19 -10.45
CA VAL A 145 0.00 12.86 -9.20
C VAL A 145 1.08 13.91 -9.46
N ARG A 146 2.04 13.63 -10.34
CA ARG A 146 3.08 14.58 -10.73
C ARG A 146 2.49 15.82 -11.43
N ASP A 147 1.55 15.63 -12.35
CA ASP A 147 0.87 16.74 -13.02
C ASP A 147 0.08 17.61 -12.03
N MET A 148 -0.52 17.00 -11.01
CA MET A 148 -1.22 17.75 -9.97
C MET A 148 -0.28 18.47 -8.99
N LEU A 149 0.87 17.87 -8.65
CA LEU A 149 1.83 18.45 -7.70
C LEU A 149 2.74 19.51 -8.33
N ARG A 150 3.00 19.43 -9.64
CA ARG A 150 3.87 20.37 -10.36
C ARG A 150 3.47 21.84 -10.15
N PRO A 151 2.20 22.27 -10.34
CA PRO A 151 1.83 23.68 -10.13
C PRO A 151 1.98 24.12 -8.68
N MET A 152 1.63 23.26 -7.70
CA MET A 152 1.75 23.60 -6.28
C MET A 152 3.21 23.78 -5.85
N LEU A 153 4.08 22.89 -6.32
CA LEU A 153 5.51 22.96 -6.03
C LEU A 153 6.17 24.15 -6.73
N SER A 154 5.78 24.45 -7.97
CA SER A 154 6.31 25.61 -8.71
C SER A 154 5.97 26.92 -7.99
N GLU A 155 4.70 27.13 -7.65
CA GLU A 155 4.25 28.33 -6.94
C GLU A 155 4.95 28.48 -5.58
N TRP A 156 5.12 27.37 -4.85
CA TRP A 156 5.85 27.40 -3.60
C TRP A 156 7.33 27.76 -3.80
N LEU A 157 7.98 27.20 -4.82
CA LEU A 157 9.37 27.53 -5.15
C LEU A 157 9.49 29.00 -5.54
N ASP A 158 8.60 29.54 -6.38
CA ASP A 158 8.64 30.94 -6.78
C ASP A 158 8.52 31.89 -5.58
N GLN A 159 7.70 31.56 -4.58
CA GLN A 159 7.55 32.36 -3.37
C GLN A 159 8.69 32.20 -2.35
N ASN A 160 9.28 31.01 -2.23
CA ASN A 160 10.19 30.69 -1.11
C ASN A 160 11.67 30.64 -1.51
N LEU A 161 11.97 30.34 -2.77
CA LEU A 161 13.33 30.18 -3.27
C LEU A 161 14.18 31.46 -3.15
N PRO A 162 13.67 32.68 -3.43
CA PRO A 162 14.47 33.89 -3.29
C PRO A 162 15.04 34.06 -1.88
N ARG A 163 14.19 33.88 -0.86
CA ARG A 163 14.57 33.99 0.55
C ARG A 163 15.58 32.91 0.96
N LEU A 164 15.42 31.68 0.46
CA LEU A 164 16.34 30.57 0.73
C LEU A 164 17.74 30.86 0.15
N VAL A 165 17.79 31.38 -1.07
CA VAL A 165 19.05 31.75 -1.74
C VAL A 165 19.72 32.92 -1.03
N GLU A 166 18.99 33.97 -0.66
CA GLU A 166 19.56 35.10 0.10
C GLU A 166 20.22 34.66 1.41
N GLN A 167 19.58 33.76 2.16
CA GLN A 167 20.15 33.20 3.39
C GLN A 167 21.41 32.38 3.13
N MET A 168 21.45 31.61 2.04
CA MET A 168 22.61 30.81 1.67
C MET A 168 23.77 31.70 1.20
N VAL A 169 23.50 32.72 0.41
CA VAL A 169 24.49 33.71 -0.05
C VAL A 169 25.01 34.53 1.13
N ALA A 170 24.15 35.02 2.02
CA ALA A 170 24.57 35.75 3.22
C ALA A 170 25.50 34.90 4.10
N ARG A 171 25.19 33.61 4.25
CA ARG A 171 26.06 32.65 4.96
C ARG A 171 27.40 32.46 4.26
N GLU A 172 27.41 32.34 2.93
CA GLU A 172 28.63 32.14 2.16
C GLU A 172 29.53 33.38 2.19
N ILE A 173 28.96 34.59 2.09
CA ILE A 173 29.70 35.85 2.25
C ILE A 173 30.29 35.95 3.65
N ALA A 174 29.50 35.68 4.70
CA ALA A 174 29.99 35.71 6.08
C ALA A 174 31.14 34.72 6.32
N LYS A 175 31.10 33.55 5.66
CA LYS A 175 32.18 32.55 5.73
C LYS A 175 33.46 33.04 5.04
N ILE A 176 33.35 33.65 3.86
CA ILE A 176 34.50 34.19 3.12
C ILE A 176 35.12 35.36 3.89
N THR A 177 34.31 36.26 4.44
CA THR A 177 34.80 37.42 5.20
C THR A 177 35.43 37.01 6.54
N ALA A 178 34.92 35.98 7.21
CA ALA A 178 35.53 35.45 8.42
C ALA A 178 36.81 34.62 8.16
N GLY A 179 36.94 34.01 6.98
CA GLY A 179 38.11 33.21 6.59
C GLY A 179 39.26 34.00 5.94
N GLN A 180 39.10 35.32 5.76
CA GLN A 180 40.10 36.23 5.18
C GLN A 180 40.76 37.16 6.23
N GLY A 181 40.58 36.89 7.52
CA GLY A 181 41.22 37.62 8.63
C GLY A 181 42.36 36.84 9.28
#